data_AF-A0A0F9JA85-F1
#
_entry.id   AF-A0A0F9JA85-F1
#
_cell.length_a   1.000
_cell.length_b   1.000
_cell.length_c   1.000
_cell.angle_alpha   90.00
_cell.angle_beta   90.00
_cell.angle_gamma   90.00
#
_symmetry.space_group_name_H-M   'P 1'
#
loop_
_entity.id
_entity.type
_entity.pdbx_description
1 polymer ?
#
loop_
_entity_poly.entity_id
_entity_poly.type
_entity_poly.pdbx_seq_one_letter_code
_entity_poly.pdbx_strand_id
1 'polypeptide(L)'
;MTVTREPAPAEGLPPCLVRFAEFEGRRASMHQKSLCAFPHTQGANFLVTFGRILERIEDHPRSNWLTGNFRGVLDTDEPAEAKAAFERGAEWVRTGVLE
;
A
#
# COMPACT_ATOMS: atom_id res chain seq x y z
N MET A 1 -24.94 -1.26 5.75
CA MET A 1 -24.51 -0.52 4.54
C MET A 1 -23.12 0.02 4.83
N THR A 2 -22.08 -0.64 4.32
CA THR A 2 -20.69 -0.23 4.59
C THR A 2 -20.33 0.87 3.62
N VAL A 3 -20.24 2.10 4.11
CA VAL A 3 -19.81 3.27 3.34
C VAL A 3 -18.30 3.16 3.13
N THR A 4 -17.88 2.65 1.97
CA THR A 4 -16.48 2.69 1.54
C THR A 4 -16.19 4.10 1.04
N ARG A 5 -16.05 5.07 1.96
CA ARG A 5 -15.41 6.35 1.62
C ARG A 5 -13.96 6.04 1.30
N GLU A 6 -13.53 6.31 0.07
CA GLU A 6 -12.09 6.45 -0.21
C GLU A 6 -11.57 7.57 0.70
N PRO A 7 -10.71 7.28 1.69
CA PRO A 7 -10.17 8.35 2.50
C PRO A 7 -9.24 9.17 1.60
N ALA A 8 -9.38 10.49 1.65
CA ALA A 8 -8.24 11.35 1.37
C ALA A 8 -7.06 10.81 2.20
N PRO A 9 -5.82 10.80 1.69
CA PRO A 9 -4.68 10.35 2.47
C PRO A 9 -4.74 11.05 3.84
N ALA A 10 -4.70 10.26 4.92
CA ALA A 10 -4.74 10.80 6.27
C ALA A 10 -3.67 11.90 6.41
N GLU A 11 -3.97 12.97 7.15
CA GLU A 11 -3.01 14.06 7.37
C GLU A 11 -1.64 13.48 7.81
N GLY A 12 -0.56 13.89 7.13
CA GLY A 12 0.80 13.39 7.37
C GLY A 12 1.24 12.19 6.52
N LEU A 13 0.42 11.72 5.58
CA LEU A 13 0.80 10.67 4.63
C LEU A 13 1.37 11.24 3.32
N PRO A 14 2.33 10.54 2.68
CA PRO A 14 2.92 11.01 1.44
C PRO A 14 1.90 10.98 0.29
N PRO A 15 1.97 11.92 -0.67
CA PRO A 15 0.96 12.08 -1.73
C PRO A 15 0.87 10.88 -2.68
N CYS A 16 1.90 10.05 -2.76
CA CYS A 16 1.86 8.80 -3.50
C CYS A 16 1.06 7.70 -2.84
N LEU A 17 0.81 7.74 -1.54
CA LEU A 17 0.07 6.68 -0.85
C LEU A 17 -1.43 6.88 -1.10
N VAL A 18 -1.97 6.14 -2.08
CA VAL A 18 -3.37 6.27 -2.51
C VAL A 18 -4.31 5.38 -1.72
N ARG A 19 -3.85 4.22 -1.23
CA ARG A 19 -4.63 3.35 -0.32
C ARG A 19 -3.74 2.68 0.71
N PHE A 20 -4.30 2.49 1.90
CA PHE A 20 -3.59 1.92 3.04
C PHE A 20 -4.54 1.11 3.92
N ALA A 21 -4.07 -0.04 4.38
CA ALA A 21 -4.72 -0.85 5.41
C ALA A 21 -3.65 -1.38 6.37
N GLU A 22 -3.92 -1.31 7.67
CA GLU A 22 -3.06 -1.84 8.73
C GLU A 22 -3.92 -2.52 9.79
N PHE A 23 -3.49 -3.70 10.24
CA PHE A 23 -4.12 -4.41 11.35
C PHE A 23 -3.12 -5.41 11.96
N GLU A 24 -2.95 -5.37 13.28
CA GLU A 24 -2.08 -6.30 14.03
C GLU A 24 -0.69 -6.53 13.41
N GLY A 25 0.02 -5.45 13.05
CA GLY A 25 1.36 -5.52 12.47
C GLY A 25 1.42 -6.04 11.04
N ARG A 26 0.27 -6.20 10.36
CA ARG A 26 0.15 -6.47 8.92
C ARG A 26 -0.26 -5.19 8.21
N ARG A 27 0.22 -5.03 6.98
CA ARG A 27 -0.05 -3.87 6.14
C ARG A 27 -0.36 -4.28 4.71
N ALA A 28 -1.25 -3.52 4.08
CA ALA A 28 -1.36 -3.41 2.64
C ALA A 28 -1.29 -1.93 2.24
N SER A 29 -0.59 -1.63 1.16
CA SER A 29 -0.50 -0.28 0.62
C SER A 29 -0.49 -0.29 -0.89
N MET A 30 -1.13 0.71 -1.47
CA MET A 30 -1.10 1.03 -2.88
C MET A 30 -0.51 2.42 -3.02
N HIS A 31 0.53 2.54 -3.84
CA HIS A 31 1.20 3.78 -4.16
C HIS A 31 1.03 4.11 -5.64
N GLN A 32 0.82 5.38 -5.95
CA GLN A 32 0.96 5.91 -7.29
C GLN A 32 2.35 6.53 -7.44
N LYS A 33 3.20 5.90 -8.23
CA LYS A 33 4.62 6.23 -8.34
C LYS A 33 4.87 7.56 -9.03
N SER A 34 3.96 8.02 -9.88
CA SER A 34 4.10 9.35 -10.49
C SER A 34 4.03 10.50 -9.48
N LEU A 35 3.47 10.26 -8.28
CA LEU A 35 3.25 11.29 -7.25
C LEU A 35 4.39 11.40 -6.22
N CYS A 36 5.24 10.37 -6.09
CA CYS A 36 6.46 10.43 -5.30
C CYS A 36 7.57 9.91 -6.20
N ALA A 37 8.58 10.69 -6.54
CA ALA A 37 9.68 10.16 -7.36
C ALA A 37 10.32 8.97 -6.62
N PHE A 38 9.99 7.75 -7.07
CA PHE A 38 10.58 6.49 -6.66
C PHE A 38 11.70 6.19 -7.66
N PRO A 39 12.96 6.53 -7.36
CA PRO A 39 14.05 6.47 -8.32
C PRO A 39 14.37 5.06 -8.85
N HIS A 40 13.83 4.01 -8.23
CA HIS A 40 14.25 2.61 -8.47
C HIS A 40 13.18 1.66 -9.01
N THR A 41 11.97 2.12 -9.34
CA THR A 41 10.85 1.24 -9.75
C THR A 41 10.20 1.65 -11.08
N GLN A 42 10.99 2.19 -12.01
CA GLN A 42 10.57 2.95 -13.21
C GLN A 42 9.80 2.18 -14.32
N GLY A 43 9.11 1.09 -14.02
CA GLY A 43 8.30 0.35 -15.00
C GLY A 43 6.85 0.82 -15.09
N ALA A 44 6.15 0.84 -13.95
CA ALA A 44 4.70 1.00 -13.94
C ALA A 44 4.21 2.05 -12.93
N ASN A 45 3.03 2.63 -13.19
CA ASN A 45 2.46 3.75 -12.45
C ASN A 45 2.01 3.41 -11.02
N PHE A 46 1.65 2.16 -10.74
CA PHE A 46 1.19 1.72 -9.42
C PHE A 46 2.11 0.67 -8.80
N LEU A 47 2.32 0.79 -7.49
CA LEU A 47 2.98 -0.21 -6.65
C LEU A 47 2.02 -0.65 -5.54
N VAL A 48 1.69 -1.93 -5.50
CA VAL A 48 0.95 -2.52 -4.39
C VAL A 48 1.86 -3.44 -3.61
N THR A 49 1.91 -3.28 -2.29
CA THR A 49 2.64 -4.17 -1.40
C THR A 49 1.77 -4.55 -0.22
N PHE A 50 1.87 -5.81 0.21
CA PHE A 50 1.31 -6.24 1.48
C PHE A 50 2.19 -7.29 2.15
N GLY A 51 2.33 -7.17 3.47
CA GLY A 51 3.28 -7.93 4.26
C GLY A 51 3.26 -7.49 5.72
N ARG A 52 4.27 -7.90 6.48
CA ARG A 52 4.41 -7.47 7.87
C ARG A 52 5.11 -6.12 7.97
N ILE A 53 4.67 -5.32 8.93
CA ILE A 53 5.37 -4.11 9.33
C ILE A 53 6.61 -4.57 10.10
N LEU A 54 7.79 -4.21 9.59
CA LEU A 54 9.05 -4.45 10.28
C LEU A 54 9.41 -3.26 11.17
N GLU A 55 9.23 -2.06 10.65
CA GLU A 55 9.59 -0.83 11.33
C GLU A 55 8.69 0.31 10.86
N ARG A 56 8.39 1.24 11.78
CA ARG A 56 7.78 2.52 11.46
C ARG A 56 8.91 3.54 11.35
N ILE A 57 9.06 4.16 10.19
CA ILE A 57 10.13 5.12 9.95
C ILE A 57 9.55 6.50 10.22
N GLU A 58 9.97 7.10 11.33
CA GLU A 58 9.70 8.51 11.63
C GLU A 58 10.62 9.37 10.74
N ASP A 59 10.13 10.51 10.23
CA ASP A 59 10.83 11.49 9.38
C ASP A 59 11.16 11.14 7.91
N HIS A 60 10.56 10.11 7.30
CA HIS A 60 10.77 9.89 5.86
C HIS A 60 9.72 10.63 5.00
N PRO A 61 10.11 11.58 4.12
CA PRO A 61 9.20 12.49 3.42
C PRO A 61 8.25 11.81 2.41
N ARG A 62 8.42 10.50 2.16
CA ARG A 62 7.72 9.77 1.09
C ARG A 62 7.21 8.37 1.49
N SER A 63 7.40 7.91 2.73
CA SER A 63 6.91 6.61 3.22
C SER A 63 7.23 6.41 4.70
N ASN A 64 6.24 6.14 5.55
CA ASN A 64 6.44 6.05 7.01
C ASN A 64 6.65 4.61 7.53
N TRP A 65 6.91 3.63 6.65
CA TRP A 65 7.01 2.21 7.05
C TRP A 65 7.98 1.40 6.19
N LEU A 66 8.75 0.54 6.88
CA LEU A 66 9.43 -0.61 6.29
C LEU A 66 8.50 -1.82 6.33
N THR A 67 8.14 -2.33 5.16
CA THR A 67 7.41 -3.59 5.03
C THR A 67 8.38 -4.69 4.65
N GLY A 68 8.25 -5.83 5.32
CA GLY A 68 9.00 -7.03 5.00
C GLY A 68 8.15 -8.26 5.18
N ASN A 69 8.74 -9.44 4.95
CA ASN A 69 7.98 -10.70 4.82
C ASN A 69 6.79 -10.51 3.85
N PHE A 70 7.06 -9.95 2.68
CA PHE A 70 6.04 -9.65 1.69
C PHE A 70 5.25 -10.92 1.35
N ARG A 71 3.93 -10.78 1.38
CA ARG A 71 2.99 -11.79 0.87
C ARG A 71 2.57 -11.49 -0.56
N GLY A 72 2.71 -10.23 -0.98
CA GLY A 72 2.59 -9.85 -2.38
C GLY A 72 3.20 -8.48 -2.66
N VAL A 73 3.75 -8.39 -3.87
CA VAL A 73 4.23 -7.16 -4.50
C VAL A 73 3.69 -7.19 -5.92
N LEU A 74 3.01 -6.12 -6.33
CA LEU A 74 2.54 -5.92 -7.69
C LEU A 74 3.01 -4.57 -8.20
N ASP A 75 3.54 -4.57 -9.41
CA ASP A 75 3.94 -3.40 -10.18
C ASP A 75 3.12 -3.40 -11.47
N THR A 76 2.23 -2.42 -11.66
CA THR A 76 1.29 -2.38 -12.80
C THR A 76 0.91 -0.96 -13.20
N ASP A 77 0.62 -0.74 -14.49
CA ASP A 77 0.02 0.50 -14.99
C ASP A 77 -1.51 0.48 -14.90
N GLU A 78 -2.10 -0.71 -14.74
CA GLU A 78 -3.54 -0.90 -14.75
C GLU A 78 -4.15 -0.58 -13.38
N PRO A 79 -4.95 0.49 -13.26
CA PRO A 79 -5.50 0.92 -11.96
C PRO A 79 -6.48 -0.12 -11.39
N ALA A 80 -7.19 -0.85 -12.24
CA ALA A 80 -8.10 -1.92 -11.82
C ALA A 80 -7.36 -3.10 -11.20
N GLU A 81 -6.23 -3.49 -11.80
CA GLU A 81 -5.39 -4.57 -11.29
C GLU A 81 -4.74 -4.18 -9.95
N ALA A 82 -4.23 -2.95 -9.85
CA ALA A 82 -3.69 -2.41 -8.61
C ALA A 82 -4.74 -2.38 -7.49
N LYS A 83 -5.96 -1.95 -7.81
CA LYS A 83 -7.07 -1.95 -6.84
C LYS A 83 -7.41 -3.37 -6.38
N ALA A 84 -7.54 -4.33 -7.30
CA ALA A 84 -7.84 -5.72 -6.96
C ALA A 84 -6.72 -6.36 -6.11
N ALA A 85 -5.47 -6.07 -6.41
CA ALA A 85 -4.34 -6.51 -5.59
C ALA A 85 -4.35 -5.90 -4.20
N PHE A 86 -4.69 -4.61 -4.08
CA PHE A 86 -4.85 -3.97 -2.77
C PHE A 86 -5.99 -4.59 -1.97
N GLU A 87 -7.13 -4.86 -2.59
CA GLU A 87 -8.30 -5.47 -1.91
C GLU A 87 -7.96 -6.85 -1.35
N ARG A 88 -7.26 -7.70 -2.12
CA ARG A 88 -6.72 -8.98 -1.63
C ARG A 88 -5.76 -8.80 -0.48
N GLY A 89 -4.83 -7.84 -0.58
CA GLY A 89 -3.91 -7.51 0.50
C GLY A 89 -4.65 -7.03 1.77
N ALA A 90 -5.67 -6.19 1.62
CA ALA A 90 -6.47 -5.65 2.71
C ALA A 90 -7.37 -6.71 3.36
N GLU A 91 -7.82 -7.70 2.60
CA GLU A 91 -8.45 -8.89 3.14
C GLU A 91 -7.47 -9.69 3.99
N TRP A 92 -6.28 -10.01 3.48
CA TRP A 92 -5.24 -10.68 4.26
C TRP A 92 -4.84 -9.91 5.53
N VAL A 93 -4.74 -8.58 5.44
CA VAL A 93 -4.48 -7.73 6.62
C VAL A 93 -5.53 -7.96 7.70
N ARG A 94 -6.81 -8.11 7.33
CA ARG A 94 -7.90 -8.35 8.28
C ARG A 94 -7.96 -9.80 8.75
N THR A 95 -7.90 -10.77 7.84
CA THR A 95 -8.20 -12.18 8.13
C THR A 95 -6.96 -12.99 8.49
N GLY A 96 -5.80 -12.61 7.98
CA GLY A 96 -4.54 -13.35 8.11
C GLY A 96 -4.34 -14.43 7.07
N VAL A 97 -5.32 -14.62 6.18
CA VAL A 97 -5.38 -15.66 5.17
C VAL A 97 -5.21 -15.03 3.78
N LEU A 98 -4.34 -15.62 2.95
CA LEU A 98 -4.36 -15.40 1.51
C LEU A 98 -5.20 -16.55 0.93
N GLU A 99 -6.31 -16.23 0.29
CA GLU A 99 -7.00 -17.18 -0.60
C GLU A 99 -6.26 -17.36 -1.92
#